data_AF-A0A2S7VIC3-F1
#
_entry.id   AF-A0A2S7VIC3-F1
#
_cell.length_a   1.000
_cell.length_b   1.000
_cell.length_c   1.000
_cell.angle_alpha   90.00
_cell.angle_beta   90.00
_cell.angle_gamma   90.00
#
_symmetry.space_group_name_H-M   'P 1'
#
loop_
_entity.id
_entity.type
_entity.pdbx_description
1 polymer ?
#
loop_
_entity_poly.entity_id
_entity_poly.type
_entity_poly.pdbx_seq_one_letter_code
_entity_poly.pdbx_strand_id
1 'polypeptide(L)'
;MTENIIVEVSNYRSSPKKVSIKAYCNEKKTLPSSVIISLEQYESAGLTQSLTQLINNSSNQILIDKCKLLLNYIASGATIRMNCYSK
;
A
#
# COMPACT_ATOMS: atom_id res chain seq x y z
N MET A 1 -10.31 -0.24 -16.91
CA MET A 1 -9.96 1.09 -16.38
C MET A 1 -8.95 1.06 -15.22
N THR A 2 -8.51 -0.11 -14.73
CA THR A 2 -7.47 -0.24 -13.68
C THR A 2 -6.04 -0.02 -14.18
N GLU A 3 -5.84 0.04 -15.50
CA GLU A 3 -4.54 0.25 -16.17
C GLU A 3 -3.88 1.60 -15.86
N ASN A 4 -4.61 2.55 -15.25
CA ASN A 4 -4.09 3.87 -14.88
C ASN A 4 -3.83 4.04 -13.38
N ILE A 5 -3.97 2.97 -12.58
CA ILE A 5 -3.77 3.01 -11.14
C ILE A 5 -2.31 2.67 -10.82
N ILE A 6 -1.68 3.55 -10.05
CA ILE A 6 -0.35 3.35 -9.49
C ILE A 6 -0.50 3.11 -8.00
N VAL A 7 0.05 1.99 -7.53
CA VAL A 7 0.25 1.70 -6.11
C VAL A 7 1.69 2.06 -5.77
N GLU A 8 1.87 3.18 -5.08
CA GLU A 8 3.16 3.65 -4.62
C GLU A 8 3.45 3.14 -3.21
N VAL A 9 4.62 2.52 -3.06
CA VAL A 9 5.21 2.17 -1.77
C VAL A 9 6.39 3.11 -1.55
N SER A 10 6.34 3.91 -0.49
CA SER A 10 7.38 4.88 -0.17
C SER A 10 7.71 4.91 1.31
N ASN A 11 8.92 5.34 1.65
CA ASN A 11 9.30 5.52 3.05
C ASN A 11 8.40 6.57 3.73
N TYR A 12 7.91 6.25 4.93
CA TYR A 12 7.13 7.20 5.70
C TYR A 12 8.05 8.31 6.22
N ARG A 13 7.94 9.52 5.65
CA ARG A 13 8.88 10.63 5.93
C ARG A 13 9.08 10.94 7.42
N SER A 14 8.07 10.69 8.25
CA SER A 14 8.13 10.97 9.69
C SER A 14 8.63 9.79 10.53
N SER A 15 8.86 8.61 9.97
CA SER A 15 9.38 7.46 10.71
C SER A 15 10.18 6.49 9.83
N PRO A 16 11.49 6.31 10.07
CA PRO A 16 12.35 5.49 9.21
C PRO A 16 12.05 3.98 9.27
N LYS A 17 11.18 3.54 10.19
CA LYS A 17 10.77 2.14 10.36
C LYS A 17 9.40 1.84 9.76
N LYS A 18 8.84 2.74 8.96
CA LYS A 18 7.50 2.61 8.38
C LYS A 18 7.52 2.91 6.89
N VAL A 19 6.67 2.21 6.16
CA VAL A 19 6.40 2.47 4.75
C VAL A 19 4.94 2.86 4.57
N SER A 20 4.72 3.82 3.69
CA SER A 20 3.41 4.28 3.26
C SER A 20 3.08 3.63 1.93
N ILE A 21 1.88 3.06 1.84
CA ILE A 21 1.33 2.48 0.63
C ILE A 21 0.14 3.36 0.23
N LYS A 22 0.17 3.89 -0.99
CA LYS A 22 -0.87 4.80 -1.52
C LYS A 22 -1.24 4.39 -2.92
N ALA A 23 -2.52 4.42 -3.25
CA ALA A 23 -2.96 4.32 -4.64
C ALA A 23 -3.38 5.69 -5.20
N TYR A 24 -3.06 5.94 -6.46
CA TYR A 24 -3.53 7.11 -7.20
C TYR A 24 -3.73 6.76 -8.68
N CYS A 25 -4.65 7.48 -9.34
CA CYS A 25 -4.80 7.41 -10.79
C CYS A 25 -3.86 8.42 -11.45
N ASN A 26 -3.34 8.13 -12.65
CA ASN A 26 -2.54 9.06 -13.46
C ASN A 26 -3.18 10.44 -13.66
N GLU A 27 -4.52 10.53 -13.57
CA GLU A 27 -5.27 11.80 -13.60
C GLU A 27 -5.14 12.64 -12.31
N LYS A 28 -4.11 12.39 -11.49
CA LYS A 28 -3.80 13.10 -10.23
C LYS A 28 -4.91 13.06 -9.17
N LYS A 29 -5.84 12.11 -9.27
CA LYS A 29 -6.82 11.84 -8.20
C LYS A 29 -6.21 10.85 -7.22
N THR A 30 -5.85 11.36 -6.03
CA THR A 30 -5.46 10.52 -4.90
C THR A 30 -6.63 9.62 -4.54
N LEU A 31 -6.44 8.30 -4.59
CA LEU A 31 -7.48 7.38 -4.15
C LEU A 31 -7.45 7.33 -2.61
N PRO A 32 -8.60 7.11 -1.95
CA PRO A 32 -8.71 7.09 -0.48
C PRO A 32 -8.14 5.81 0.14
N SER A 33 -6.99 5.34 -0.34
CA SER A 33 -6.36 4.08 0.01
C SER A 33 -4.89 4.32 0.38
N SER A 34 -4.69 5.04 1.50
CA SER A 34 -3.38 5.18 2.14
C SER A 34 -3.31 4.31 3.38
N VAL A 35 -2.33 3.42 3.43
CA VAL A 35 -2.04 2.54 4.58
C VAL A 35 -0.58 2.73 4.98
N ILE A 36 -0.29 2.68 6.28
CA ILE A 36 1.08 2.73 6.81
C ILE A 36 1.36 1.38 7.47
N ILE A 37 2.45 0.73 7.07
CA ILE A 37 2.87 -0.56 7.62
C ILE A 37 4.32 -0.45 8.13
N SER A 38 4.77 -1.40 8.95
CA SER A 38 6.17 -1.41 9.37
C SER A 38 7.05 -1.80 8.18
N LEU A 39 8.24 -1.20 8.12
CA LEU A 39 9.24 -1.52 7.11
C LEU A 39 9.65 -3.00 7.22
N GLU A 40 9.84 -3.50 8.44
CA GLU A 40 10.21 -4.89 8.71
C GLU A 40 9.15 -5.89 8.17
N GLN A 41 7.86 -5.60 8.39
CA GLN A 41 6.79 -6.46 7.87
C GLN A 41 6.81 -6.47 6.34
N TYR A 42 6.99 -5.30 5.72
CA TYR A 42 7.09 -5.16 4.27
C TYR A 42 8.29 -5.90 3.68
N GLU A 43 9.48 -5.76 4.28
CA GLU A 43 10.72 -6.41 3.82
C GLU A 43 10.69 -7.93 4.01
N SER A 44 10.05 -8.42 5.07
CA SER A 44 9.97 -9.85 5.39
C SER A 44 8.92 -10.59 4.56
N ALA A 45 7.69 -10.05 4.48
CA ALA A 45 6.55 -10.74 3.88
C ALA A 45 6.20 -10.23 2.47
N GLY A 46 6.70 -9.05 2.08
CA GLY A 46 6.30 -8.36 0.85
C GLY A 46 4.95 -7.63 0.97
N LEU A 47 4.61 -6.86 -0.06
CA LEU A 47 3.46 -5.95 -0.08
C LEU A 47 2.12 -6.65 0.16
N THR A 48 1.79 -7.63 -0.69
CA THR A 48 0.50 -8.31 -0.69
C THR A 48 0.27 -9.05 0.63
N GLN A 49 1.26 -9.80 1.10
CA GLN A 49 1.15 -10.56 2.34
C GLN A 49 1.01 -9.63 3.56
N SER A 50 1.74 -8.51 3.57
CA SER A 50 1.62 -7.51 4.64
C SER A 50 0.21 -6.93 4.73
N LEU A 51 -0.40 -6.61 3.58
CA LEU A 51 -1.79 -6.12 3.52
C LEU A 51 -2.79 -7.19 3.98
N THR A 52 -2.61 -8.44 3.56
CA THR A 52 -3.46 -9.57 3.99
C THR A 52 -3.38 -9.80 5.50
N GLN A 53 -2.18 -9.77 6.07
CA GLN A 53 -2.00 -9.89 7.52
C GLN A 53 -2.70 -8.75 8.28
N LEU A 54 -2.63 -7.52 7.77
CA LEU A 54 -3.34 -6.38 8.37
C LEU A 54 -4.85 -6.54 8.32
N ILE A 55 -5.40 -7.13 7.26
CA ILE A 55 -6.83 -7.44 7.18
C ILE A 55 -7.21 -8.45 8.28
N ASN A 56 -6.39 -9.48 8.47
CA ASN A 56 -6.69 -10.56 9.42
C ASN A 56 -6.47 -10.16 10.89
N ASN A 57 -5.55 -9.23 11.15
CA ASN A 57 -5.12 -8.87 12.51
C ASN A 57 -5.68 -7.53 13.00
N SER A 58 -6.38 -6.76 12.17
CA SER A 58 -6.96 -5.48 12.56
C SER A 58 -8.43 -5.61 12.94
N SER A 59 -8.86 -4.85 13.94
CA SER A 59 -10.27 -4.60 14.25
C SER A 59 -10.82 -3.32 13.62
N ASN A 60 -9.96 -2.54 12.93
CA ASN A 60 -10.35 -1.27 12.32
C ASN A 60 -10.89 -1.49 10.91
N GLN A 61 -12.23 -1.41 10.77
CA GLN A 61 -12.90 -1.64 9.49
C GLN A 61 -12.40 -0.71 8.37
N ILE A 62 -12.13 0.57 8.68
CA ILE A 62 -11.62 1.53 7.70
C ILE A 62 -10.25 1.10 7.18
N LEU A 63 -9.39 0.56 8.06
CA LEU A 63 -8.09 0.02 7.67
C LEU A 63 -8.24 -1.23 6.80
N ILE A 64 -9.12 -2.15 7.20
CA ILE A 64 -9.44 -3.37 6.44
C ILE A 64 -9.90 -3.02 5.02
N ASP A 65 -10.84 -2.09 4.88
CA ASP A 65 -11.40 -1.68 3.60
C ASP A 65 -10.32 -1.07 2.70
N LYS A 66 -9.43 -0.24 3.27
CA LYS A 66 -8.27 0.31 2.54
C LYS A 66 -7.31 -0.78 2.06
N CYS A 67 -6.99 -1.76 2.90
CA CYS A 67 -6.14 -2.88 2.52
C CYS A 67 -6.78 -3.74 1.41
N LYS A 68 -8.08 -4.03 1.51
CA LYS A 68 -8.83 -4.75 0.47
C LYS A 68 -8.85 -4.01 -0.86
N LEU A 69 -9.06 -2.69 -0.83
CA LEU A 69 -8.99 -1.85 -2.03
C LEU A 69 -7.60 -1.89 -2.68
N LEU A 70 -6.54 -1.76 -1.88
CA LEU A 70 -5.16 -1.85 -2.38
C LEU A 70 -4.88 -3.21 -3.01
N LEU A 71 -5.28 -4.31 -2.36
CA LEU A 71 -5.15 -5.66 -2.92
C LEU A 71 -5.94 -5.82 -4.22
N ASN A 72 -7.14 -5.25 -4.30
CA ASN A 72 -7.95 -5.29 -5.51
C ASN A 72 -7.28 -4.55 -6.67
N TYR A 73 -6.69 -3.38 -6.41
CA TYR A 73 -5.93 -2.65 -7.42
C TYR A 73 -4.73 -3.46 -7.93
N ILE A 74 -3.95 -4.03 -7.01
CA ILE A 74 -2.80 -4.89 -7.36
C ILE A 74 -3.27 -6.10 -8.20
N ALA A 75 -4.32 -6.80 -7.76
CA ALA A 75 -4.88 -7.95 -8.47
C ALA A 75 -5.45 -7.58 -9.86
N SER A 76 -5.93 -6.35 -10.02
CA SER A 76 -6.46 -5.82 -11.27
C SER A 76 -5.38 -5.24 -12.21
N GLY A 77 -4.10 -5.48 -11.91
CA GLY A 77 -2.96 -5.09 -12.76
C GLY A 77 -2.46 -3.66 -12.52
N ALA A 78 -2.69 -3.06 -11.36
CA ALA A 78 -2.12 -1.75 -11.04
C ALA A 78 -0.58 -1.76 -11.10
N THR A 79 -0.01 -0.67 -11.59
CA THR A 79 1.45 -0.51 -11.62
C THR A 79 1.97 -0.28 -10.21
N ILE A 80 2.94 -1.07 -9.78
CA ILE A 80 3.58 -0.90 -8.46
C ILE A 80 4.81 -0.02 -8.63
N ARG A 81 4.86 1.11 -7.92
CA ARG A 81 6.03 2.01 -7.90
C ARG A 81 6.67 1.98 -6.53
N MET A 82 7.92 1.56 -6.45
CA MET A 82 8.69 1.59 -5.22
C MET A 82 9.56 2.84 -5.19
N ASN A 83 9.38 3.63 -4.14
CA ASN A 83 10.17 4.82 -3.83
C ASN A 83 10.68 4.74 -2.39
N CYS A 84 11.23 3.58 -2.06
CA CYS A 84 11.99 3.35 -0.84
C CYS A 84 13.46 3.68 -1.15
N TYR A 85 14.11 4.49 -0.31
CA TYR A 85 15.54 4.73 -0.42
C TYR A 85 16.26 3.40 -0.18
N SER A 86 16.83 2.81 -1.23
CA SER A 86 17.89 1.82 -1.07
C SER A 86 18.98 2.49 -0.24
N LYS A 87 19.30 1.90 0.92
CA LYS A 87 20.47 2.29 1.70
C LYS A 87 21.74 1.97 0.93
#